data_AF-A0A1E4FD60-F1
#
_entry.id   AF-A0A1E4FD60-F1
#
_cell.length_a   1.000
_cell.length_b   1.000
_cell.length_c   1.000
_cell.angle_alpha   90.00
_cell.angle_beta   90.00
_cell.angle_gamma   90.00
#
_symmetry.space_group_name_H-M   'P 1'
#
loop_
_entity.id
_entity.type
_entity.pdbx_description
1 polymer ?
#
loop_
_entity_poly.entity_id
_entity_poly.type
_entity_poly.pdbx_seq_one_letter_code
_entity_poly.pdbx_strand_id
1 'polypeptide(L)'
;MSLLDKYARQLGGEARGNRILCPGPGHSRADRSLSVTFTADGSFVVHSFAGDDFAECRDHVKAVLGLDDREPQPLPPAPVRLLDKAEQIRSAIRIWTESVPLPGTPAEVYLAGRGLYYYGEALRFHPACPFRQERHPAMVGLMTDIITGEPTGIHRTALLPDGSGKAAPGKMMMGRAQNAAVRLSADETVTHGLAIAEGIETALAAPFRPIWACLSAATMTAFPVLSGVEALTIFADHDAAGIRAANDAGKRWHHAGREVTVEWPAAPGTDMADLGRAA
;
A
#
# COMPACT_ATOMS: atom_id res chain seq x y z
N MET A 1 26.13 -2.77 -23.49
CA MET A 1 26.14 -2.85 -22.02
C MET A 1 25.55 -1.55 -21.52
N SER A 2 24.48 -1.59 -20.72
CA SER A 2 23.85 -0.36 -20.25
C SER A 2 24.75 0.33 -19.21
N LEU A 3 24.60 1.65 -19.04
CA LEU A 3 25.36 2.38 -18.01
C LEU A 3 24.97 1.90 -16.59
N LEU A 4 23.74 1.42 -16.40
CA LEU A 4 23.29 0.76 -15.17
C LEU A 4 24.03 -0.57 -14.91
N ASP A 5 24.29 -1.38 -15.94
CA ASP A 5 25.09 -2.60 -15.82
C ASP A 5 26.55 -2.30 -15.47
N LYS A 6 27.09 -1.18 -16.00
CA LYS A 6 28.43 -0.70 -15.65
C LYS A 6 28.50 -0.31 -14.18
N TYR A 7 27.54 0.47 -13.69
CA TYR A 7 27.45 0.88 -12.29
C TYR A 7 27.22 -0.31 -11.37
N ALA A 8 26.40 -1.29 -11.76
CA ALA A 8 26.17 -2.49 -10.96
C ALA A 8 27.48 -3.27 -10.77
N ARG A 9 28.29 -3.42 -11.82
CA ARG A 9 29.62 -4.05 -11.72
C ARG A 9 30.57 -3.27 -10.83
N GLN A 10 30.59 -1.95 -10.93
CA GLN A 10 31.46 -1.09 -10.10
C GLN A 10 31.08 -1.18 -8.62
N LEU A 11 29.78 -1.16 -8.32
CA LEU A 11 29.23 -1.32 -6.96
C LEU A 11 29.29 -2.77 -6.46
N GLY A 12 29.76 -3.73 -7.27
CA GLY A 12 29.76 -5.15 -6.90
C GLY A 12 28.35 -5.75 -6.69
N GLY A 13 27.35 -5.14 -7.31
CA GLY A 13 25.93 -5.46 -7.17
C GLY A 13 25.25 -5.95 -8.45
N GLU A 14 23.93 -6.00 -8.40
CA GLU A 14 23.05 -6.47 -9.48
C GLU A 14 22.05 -5.39 -9.87
N ALA A 15 21.93 -5.11 -11.16
CA ALA A 15 20.88 -4.23 -11.69
C ALA A 15 19.53 -4.95 -11.69
N ARG A 16 18.49 -4.29 -11.17
CA ARG A 16 17.09 -4.77 -11.17
C ARG A 16 16.16 -3.61 -11.54
N GLY A 17 15.74 -3.54 -12.81
CA GLY A 17 14.92 -2.42 -13.28
C GLY A 17 15.74 -1.13 -13.36
N ASN A 18 15.35 -0.10 -12.60
CA ASN A 18 16.07 1.19 -12.51
C ASN A 18 16.92 1.32 -11.22
N ARG A 19 17.10 0.23 -10.48
CA ARG A 19 17.89 0.22 -9.24
C ARG A 19 18.99 -0.82 -9.29
N ILE A 20 20.00 -0.63 -8.44
CA ILE A 20 21.09 -1.56 -8.20
C ILE A 20 20.99 -2.01 -6.75
N LEU A 21 21.02 -3.33 -6.54
CA LEU A 21 21.22 -3.89 -5.20
C LEU A 21 22.69 -4.22 -5.05
N CYS A 22 23.36 -3.59 -4.10
CA CYS A 22 24.78 -3.73 -3.84
C CYS A 22 25.07 -3.87 -2.33
N PRO A 23 26.30 -4.21 -1.96
CA PRO A 23 26.74 -4.14 -0.57
C PRO A 23 26.64 -2.72 -0.02
N GLY A 24 26.29 -2.61 1.26
CA GLY A 24 26.45 -1.37 2.01
C GLY A 24 27.92 -1.07 2.36
N PRO A 25 28.22 0.14 2.86
CA PRO A 25 29.55 0.49 3.33
C PRO A 25 30.00 -0.46 4.46
N GLY A 26 31.15 -1.13 4.29
CA GLY A 26 31.66 -2.09 5.28
C GLY A 26 31.05 -3.50 5.22
N HIS A 27 30.13 -3.76 4.30
CA HIS A 27 29.50 -5.07 4.14
C HIS A 27 30.28 -5.98 3.17
N SER A 28 30.01 -7.28 3.25
CA SER A 28 30.64 -8.28 2.37
C SER A 28 30.19 -8.13 0.92
N ARG A 29 31.01 -8.58 -0.04
CA ARG A 29 30.69 -8.51 -1.49
C ARG A 29 29.40 -9.25 -1.91
N ALA A 30 28.96 -10.22 -1.12
CA ALA A 30 27.72 -10.96 -1.34
C ALA A 30 26.47 -10.20 -0.87
N ASP A 31 26.65 -9.12 -0.09
CA ASP A 31 25.55 -8.35 0.47
C ASP A 31 24.77 -7.56 -0.60
N ARG A 32 23.47 -7.43 -0.37
CA ARG A 32 22.49 -6.74 -1.23
C ARG A 32 21.59 -5.80 -0.41
N SER A 33 22.07 -5.37 0.74
CA SER A 33 21.34 -4.54 1.69
C SER A 33 21.20 -3.08 1.25
N LEU A 34 22.03 -2.61 0.32
CA LEU A 34 21.97 -1.24 -0.21
C LEU A 34 21.26 -1.22 -1.57
N SER A 35 20.17 -0.44 -1.66
CA SER A 35 19.45 -0.19 -2.90
C SER A 35 19.75 1.21 -3.41
N VAL A 36 20.35 1.31 -4.60
CA VAL A 36 20.62 2.58 -5.30
C VAL A 36 19.63 2.73 -6.45
N THR A 37 18.76 3.73 -6.41
CA THR A 37 17.75 3.96 -7.44
C THR A 37 18.06 5.23 -8.19
N PHE A 38 18.28 5.13 -9.51
CA PHE A 38 18.59 6.28 -10.36
C PHE A 38 17.29 6.89 -10.93
N THR A 39 17.27 8.22 -10.99
CA THR A 39 16.20 9.02 -11.61
C THR A 39 16.61 9.45 -13.02
N ALA A 40 15.63 9.95 -13.79
CA ALA A 40 15.83 10.31 -15.19
C ALA A 40 16.76 11.52 -15.39
N ASP A 41 16.93 12.36 -14.37
CA ASP A 41 17.82 13.53 -14.36
C ASP A 41 19.28 13.19 -13.99
N GLY A 42 19.59 11.91 -13.79
CA GLY A 42 20.92 11.44 -13.42
C GLY A 42 21.22 11.50 -11.92
N SER A 43 20.28 12.00 -11.10
CA SER A 43 20.39 11.89 -9.64
C SER A 43 20.04 10.46 -9.17
N PHE A 44 20.27 10.18 -7.89
CA PHE A 44 19.98 8.88 -7.31
C PHE A 44 19.59 8.98 -5.84
N VAL A 45 18.86 7.98 -5.38
CA VAL A 45 18.47 7.82 -3.98
C VAL A 45 19.00 6.48 -3.47
N VAL A 46 19.53 6.48 -2.26
CA VAL A 46 19.99 5.26 -1.58
C VAL A 46 19.01 4.87 -0.48
N HIS A 47 18.86 3.56 -0.28
CA HIS A 47 18.09 3.00 0.83
C HIS A 47 18.83 1.77 1.36
N SER A 48 19.26 1.81 2.62
CA SER A 48 19.82 0.64 3.31
C SER A 48 18.71 -0.15 4.02
N PHE A 49 18.69 -1.46 3.80
CA PHE A 49 17.87 -2.43 4.53
C PHE A 49 18.58 -2.97 5.78
N ALA A 50 19.85 -2.63 5.99
CA ALA A 50 20.65 -3.03 7.14
C ALA A 50 20.75 -1.95 8.24
N GLY A 51 20.15 -0.78 8.02
CA GLY A 51 20.14 0.32 8.99
C GLY A 51 21.40 1.20 8.94
N ASP A 52 22.17 1.14 7.85
CA ASP A 52 23.34 2.01 7.66
C ASP A 52 22.94 3.48 7.51
N ASP A 53 23.84 4.38 7.86
CA ASP A 53 23.62 5.82 7.71
C ASP A 53 23.45 6.20 6.23
N PHE A 54 22.46 7.05 5.95
CA PHE A 54 22.12 7.47 4.59
C PHE A 54 23.23 8.29 3.94
N ALA A 55 23.89 9.18 4.69
CA ALA A 55 24.97 10.01 4.15
C ALA A 55 26.18 9.13 3.81
N GLU A 56 26.54 8.20 4.69
CA GLU A 56 27.62 7.24 4.43
C GLU A 56 27.32 6.34 3.23
N CYS A 57 26.10 5.84 3.09
CA CYS A 57 25.67 5.06 1.92
C CYS A 57 25.77 5.85 0.62
N ARG A 58 25.32 7.11 0.64
CA ARG A 58 25.34 7.97 -0.54
C ARG A 58 26.78 8.31 -0.93
N ASP A 59 27.62 8.63 0.04
CA ASP A 59 29.02 9.01 -0.19
C ASP A 59 29.84 7.80 -0.64
N HIS A 60 29.53 6.60 -0.13
CA HIS A 60 30.07 5.33 -0.63
C HIS A 60 29.76 5.12 -2.11
N VAL A 61 28.50 5.31 -2.53
CA VAL A 61 28.10 5.18 -3.94
C VAL A 61 28.80 6.22 -4.81
N LYS A 62 28.90 7.47 -4.37
CA LYS A 62 29.63 8.54 -5.08
C LYS A 62 31.10 8.20 -5.27
N ALA A 63 31.77 7.74 -4.21
CA ALA A 63 33.18 7.39 -4.24
C ALA A 63 33.46 6.23 -5.22
N VAL A 64 32.61 5.19 -5.22
CA VAL A 64 32.77 4.03 -6.09
C VAL A 64 32.47 4.36 -7.57
N LEU A 65 31.48 5.20 -7.82
CA LEU A 65 31.05 5.56 -9.17
C LEU A 65 31.77 6.79 -9.74
N GLY A 66 32.52 7.53 -8.92
CA GLY A 66 33.17 8.78 -9.30
C GLY A 66 32.19 9.91 -9.61
N LEU A 67 31.06 9.97 -8.88
CA LEU A 67 30.02 10.98 -9.06
C LEU A 67 30.27 12.20 -8.17
N ASP A 68 30.16 13.40 -8.75
CA ASP A 68 30.20 14.69 -8.06
C ASP A 68 28.80 15.34 -8.11
N ASP A 69 28.39 16.00 -7.03
CA ASP A 69 27.13 16.75 -6.94
C ASP A 69 27.11 17.97 -7.88
N ARG A 70 28.28 18.40 -8.36
CA ARG A 70 28.42 19.58 -9.22
C ARG A 70 28.12 19.32 -10.70
N GLU A 71 28.24 18.08 -11.16
CA GLU A 71 27.99 17.68 -12.56
C GLU A 71 27.26 16.33 -12.64
N PRO A 72 25.91 16.32 -12.61
CA PRO A 72 25.14 15.10 -12.82
C PRO A 72 25.42 14.55 -14.23
N GLN A 73 25.96 13.32 -14.32
CA GLN A 73 26.15 12.68 -15.61
C GLN A 73 24.80 12.20 -16.17
N PRO A 74 24.41 12.64 -17.39
CA PRO A 74 23.19 12.16 -18.03
C PRO A 74 23.34 10.68 -18.36
N LEU A 75 22.54 9.82 -17.72
CA LEU A 75 22.36 8.44 -18.13
C LEU A 75 21.43 8.40 -19.35
N PRO A 76 21.72 7.59 -20.40
CA PRO A 76 20.74 7.33 -21.43
C PRO A 76 19.50 6.71 -20.76
N PRO A 77 18.27 7.11 -21.13
CA PRO A 77 17.09 6.57 -20.51
C PRO A 77 17.12 5.05 -20.67
N ALA A 78 17.28 4.34 -19.55
CA ALA A 78 16.93 2.93 -19.52
C ALA A 78 15.46 2.85 -19.99
N PRO A 79 15.06 1.84 -20.77
CA PRO A 79 13.65 1.61 -21.05
C PRO A 79 13.00 1.28 -19.71
N VAL A 80 12.53 2.31 -19.01
CA VAL A 80 11.76 2.15 -17.80
C VAL A 80 10.45 1.58 -18.29
N ARG A 81 10.28 0.26 -18.14
CA ARG A 81 8.93 -0.31 -17.98
C ARG A 81 8.41 0.10 -16.59
N LEU A 82 8.42 1.40 -16.32
CA LEU A 82 7.31 2.05 -15.63
C LEU A 82 6.18 1.74 -16.60
N LEU A 83 5.37 0.71 -16.31
CA LEU A 83 4.02 0.78 -16.82
C LEU A 83 3.56 2.17 -16.43
N ASP A 84 3.30 3.01 -17.44
CA ASP A 84 2.70 4.33 -17.31
C ASP A 84 1.69 4.21 -16.16
N LYS A 85 1.76 5.07 -15.14
CA LYS A 85 0.86 4.96 -13.98
C LYS A 85 -0.60 4.90 -14.47
N ALA A 86 -0.91 5.59 -15.56
CA ALA A 86 -2.21 5.47 -16.21
C ALA A 86 -2.48 4.07 -16.80
N GLU A 87 -1.48 3.38 -17.36
CA GLU A 87 -1.60 1.98 -17.80
C GLU A 87 -1.81 1.00 -16.64
N GLN A 88 -1.15 1.22 -15.51
CA GLN A 88 -1.39 0.40 -14.31
C GLN A 88 -2.80 0.61 -13.77
N ILE A 89 -3.28 1.85 -13.77
CA ILE A 89 -4.66 2.18 -13.39
C ILE A 89 -5.62 1.53 -14.39
N ARG A 90 -5.42 1.69 -15.71
CA ARG A 90 -6.25 1.02 -16.74
C ARG A 90 -6.30 -0.49 -16.56
N SER A 91 -5.17 -1.12 -16.29
CA SER A 91 -5.10 -2.57 -16.02
C SER A 91 -5.84 -2.98 -14.74
N ALA A 92 -5.73 -2.18 -13.67
CA ALA A 92 -6.47 -2.40 -12.44
C ALA A 92 -7.99 -2.28 -12.65
N ILE A 93 -8.43 -1.26 -13.39
CA ILE A 93 -9.86 -1.04 -13.69
C ILE A 93 -10.41 -2.15 -14.60
N ARG A 94 -9.62 -2.65 -15.56
CA ARG A 94 -10.03 -3.83 -16.33
C ARG A 94 -10.30 -5.04 -15.43
N ILE A 95 -9.39 -5.36 -14.51
CA ILE A 95 -9.59 -6.45 -13.54
C ILE A 95 -10.84 -6.19 -12.68
N TRP A 96 -11.06 -4.96 -12.23
CA TRP A 96 -12.26 -4.58 -11.47
C TRP A 96 -13.55 -4.84 -12.25
N THR A 97 -13.58 -4.49 -13.54
CA THR A 97 -14.73 -4.72 -14.43
C THR A 97 -14.96 -6.20 -14.71
N GLU A 98 -13.89 -7.00 -14.81
CA GLU A 98 -13.95 -8.46 -14.95
C GLU A 98 -14.35 -9.18 -13.64
N SER A 99 -14.34 -8.46 -12.50
CA SER A 99 -14.70 -9.02 -11.20
C SER A 99 -16.21 -9.04 -11.00
N VAL A 100 -16.70 -10.04 -10.28
CA VAL A 100 -18.12 -10.28 -9.99
C VAL A 100 -18.49 -9.87 -8.56
N PRO A 101 -19.78 -9.64 -8.24
CA PRO A 101 -20.22 -9.43 -6.86
C PRO A 101 -19.80 -10.55 -5.91
N LEU A 102 -19.69 -10.25 -4.61
CA LEU A 102 -19.27 -11.23 -3.59
C LEU A 102 -20.21 -12.44 -3.40
N PRO A 103 -21.56 -12.31 -3.44
CA PRO A 103 -22.45 -13.43 -3.11
C PRO A 103 -22.19 -14.67 -3.97
N GLY A 104 -22.13 -15.83 -3.32
CA GLY A 104 -21.86 -17.13 -3.93
C GLY A 104 -20.39 -17.38 -4.30
N THR A 105 -19.45 -16.54 -3.82
CA THR A 105 -18.02 -16.65 -4.19
C THR A 105 -17.13 -17.06 -3.01
N PRO A 106 -15.92 -17.58 -3.26
CA PRO A 106 -14.92 -17.81 -2.22
C PRO A 106 -14.58 -16.59 -1.35
N ALA A 107 -14.76 -15.36 -1.87
CA ALA A 107 -14.56 -14.16 -1.06
C ALA A 107 -15.67 -13.96 -0.02
N GLU A 108 -16.91 -14.33 -0.33
CA GLU A 108 -17.99 -14.37 0.67
C GLU A 108 -17.70 -15.41 1.75
N VAL A 109 -17.29 -16.63 1.35
CA VAL A 109 -16.89 -17.69 2.31
C VAL A 109 -15.74 -17.22 3.21
N TYR A 110 -14.75 -16.55 2.63
CA TYR A 110 -13.62 -15.99 3.39
C TYR A 110 -14.05 -14.95 4.43
N LEU A 111 -14.93 -14.02 4.06
CA LEU A 111 -15.45 -13.02 5.01
C LEU A 111 -16.34 -13.66 6.07
N ALA A 112 -17.25 -14.56 5.67
CA ALA A 112 -18.15 -15.25 6.59
C ALA A 112 -17.40 -16.13 7.60
N GLY A 113 -16.32 -16.81 7.18
CA GLY A 113 -15.43 -17.55 8.08
C GLY A 113 -14.71 -16.68 9.11
N ARG A 114 -14.75 -15.35 8.95
CA ARG A 114 -14.27 -14.36 9.92
C ARG A 114 -15.40 -13.61 10.64
N GLY A 115 -16.66 -14.03 10.46
CA GLY A 115 -17.82 -13.32 11.00
C GLY A 115 -18.10 -11.97 10.33
N LEU A 116 -17.55 -11.74 9.13
CA LEU A 116 -17.67 -10.48 8.40
C LEU A 116 -18.63 -10.64 7.22
N TYR A 117 -19.38 -9.57 6.93
CA TYR A 117 -20.33 -9.53 5.81
C TYR A 117 -20.23 -8.17 5.12
N TYR A 118 -20.40 -8.18 3.79
CA TYR A 118 -20.41 -6.96 2.98
C TYR A 118 -21.36 -7.12 1.80
N TYR A 119 -22.26 -6.15 1.65
CA TYR A 119 -23.30 -6.15 0.60
C TYR A 119 -23.21 -4.93 -0.33
N GLY A 120 -22.19 -4.08 -0.16
CA GLY A 120 -21.97 -2.93 -1.03
C GLY A 120 -21.19 -3.29 -2.29
N GLU A 121 -20.84 -2.28 -3.08
CA GLU A 121 -20.20 -2.46 -4.38
C GLU A 121 -18.68 -2.30 -4.38
N ALA A 122 -18.08 -1.83 -3.28
CA ALA A 122 -16.65 -1.52 -3.22
C ALA A 122 -15.74 -2.75 -3.16
N LEU A 123 -16.31 -3.93 -2.88
CA LEU A 123 -15.63 -5.22 -2.88
C LEU A 123 -16.28 -6.16 -3.89
N ARG A 124 -15.45 -6.88 -4.64
CA ARG A 124 -15.81 -7.87 -5.65
C ARG A 124 -14.90 -9.08 -5.57
N PHE A 125 -15.20 -10.11 -6.34
CA PHE A 125 -14.40 -11.32 -6.47
C PHE A 125 -13.91 -11.51 -7.90
N HIS A 126 -12.66 -11.94 -8.06
CA HIS A 126 -12.11 -12.33 -9.35
C HIS A 126 -11.57 -13.77 -9.28
N PRO A 127 -12.07 -14.72 -10.10
CA PRO A 127 -11.74 -16.15 -9.97
C PRO A 127 -10.29 -16.50 -10.32
N ALA A 128 -9.65 -15.74 -11.21
CA ALA A 128 -8.26 -15.95 -11.65
C ALA A 128 -7.48 -14.64 -11.73
N CYS A 129 -7.42 -13.88 -10.63
CA CYS A 129 -6.84 -12.56 -10.56
C CYS A 129 -5.31 -12.63 -10.73
N PRO A 130 -4.69 -11.79 -11.59
CA PRO A 130 -3.25 -11.85 -11.81
C PRO A 130 -2.48 -11.35 -10.59
N PHE A 131 -1.50 -12.12 -10.11
CA PHE A 131 -0.49 -11.76 -9.11
C PHE A 131 0.90 -12.01 -9.68
N ARG A 132 1.48 -10.98 -10.31
CA ARG A 132 2.76 -11.08 -11.05
C ARG A 132 2.67 -12.15 -12.15
N GLN A 133 3.29 -13.31 -11.96
CA GLN A 133 3.31 -14.41 -12.93
C GLN A 133 2.24 -15.48 -12.64
N GLU A 134 1.55 -15.39 -11.51
CA GLU A 134 0.56 -16.35 -11.07
C GLU A 134 -0.87 -15.79 -11.17
N ARG A 135 -1.87 -16.66 -11.03
CA ARG A 135 -3.27 -16.27 -10.93
C ARG A 135 -3.92 -16.96 -9.74
N HIS A 136 -4.70 -16.21 -8.98
CA HIS A 136 -5.37 -16.69 -7.77
C HIS A 136 -6.81 -16.18 -7.73
N PRO A 137 -7.75 -16.97 -7.19
CA PRO A 137 -9.01 -16.42 -6.67
C PRO A 137 -8.70 -15.25 -5.74
N ALA A 138 -9.40 -14.13 -5.88
CA ALA A 138 -9.13 -12.97 -5.05
C ALA A 138 -10.35 -12.14 -4.72
N MET A 139 -10.39 -11.67 -3.48
CA MET A 139 -11.21 -10.52 -3.12
C MET A 139 -10.52 -9.26 -3.65
N VAL A 140 -11.25 -8.46 -4.42
CA VAL A 140 -10.78 -7.23 -5.05
C VAL A 140 -11.55 -6.06 -4.43
N GLY A 141 -10.85 -5.05 -3.93
CA GLY A 141 -11.42 -3.80 -3.45
C GLY A 141 -11.07 -2.64 -4.39
N LEU A 142 -12.05 -1.87 -4.81
CA LEU A 142 -11.82 -0.69 -5.66
C LEU A 142 -11.17 0.42 -4.84
N MET A 143 -10.01 0.87 -5.29
CA MET A 143 -9.33 2.02 -4.71
C MET A 143 -9.78 3.27 -5.45
N THR A 144 -10.21 4.28 -4.69
CA THR A 144 -10.61 5.59 -5.22
C THR A 144 -9.81 6.69 -4.54
N ASP A 145 -9.51 7.77 -5.25
CA ASP A 145 -8.90 8.95 -4.62
C ASP A 145 -9.84 9.49 -3.54
N ILE A 146 -9.28 9.82 -2.37
CA ILE A 146 -10.04 10.24 -1.20
C ILE A 146 -10.77 11.58 -1.43
N ILE A 147 -10.22 12.46 -2.27
CA ILE A 147 -10.80 13.78 -2.54
C ILE A 147 -11.72 13.74 -3.76
N THR A 148 -11.25 13.17 -4.88
CA THR A 148 -12.00 13.23 -6.15
C THR A 148 -12.99 12.09 -6.32
N GLY A 149 -12.84 10.99 -5.58
CA GLY A 149 -13.64 9.78 -5.77
C GLY A 149 -13.26 8.98 -7.02
N GLU A 150 -12.30 9.46 -7.83
CA GLU A 150 -11.92 8.80 -9.08
C GLU A 150 -11.21 7.47 -8.82
N PRO A 151 -11.45 6.43 -9.64
CA PRO A 151 -10.73 5.17 -9.52
C PRO A 151 -9.22 5.33 -9.70
N THR A 152 -8.46 4.80 -8.75
CA THR A 152 -6.99 4.89 -8.71
C THR A 152 -6.29 3.53 -8.77
N GLY A 153 -7.03 2.43 -8.61
CA GLY A 153 -6.45 1.11 -8.60
C GLY A 153 -7.34 0.06 -7.95
N ILE A 154 -6.74 -1.08 -7.61
CA ILE A 154 -7.39 -2.14 -6.87
C ILE A 154 -6.47 -2.69 -5.77
N HIS A 155 -7.07 -3.01 -4.63
CA HIS A 155 -6.48 -3.85 -3.61
C HIS A 155 -6.92 -5.30 -3.86
N ARG A 156 -5.99 -6.24 -3.87
CA ARG A 156 -6.27 -7.67 -4.13
C ARG A 156 -5.81 -8.50 -2.95
N THR A 157 -6.68 -9.34 -2.44
CA THR A 157 -6.36 -10.36 -1.44
C THR A 157 -6.44 -11.72 -2.11
N ALA A 158 -5.31 -12.39 -2.29
CA ALA A 158 -5.29 -13.76 -2.82
C ALA A 158 -5.95 -14.71 -1.80
N LEU A 159 -6.84 -15.55 -2.29
CA LEU A 159 -7.62 -16.50 -1.50
C LEU A 159 -7.34 -17.92 -1.97
N LEU A 160 -7.49 -18.87 -1.05
CA LEU A 160 -7.58 -20.28 -1.41
C LEU A 160 -8.82 -20.52 -2.28
N PRO A 161 -8.81 -21.51 -3.18
CA PRO A 161 -9.96 -21.79 -4.06
C PRO A 161 -11.29 -22.02 -3.35
N ASP A 162 -11.25 -22.54 -2.12
CA ASP A 162 -12.42 -22.79 -1.28
C ASP A 162 -12.80 -21.61 -0.38
N GLY A 163 -12.01 -20.52 -0.38
CA GLY A 163 -12.24 -19.35 0.48
C GLY A 163 -11.90 -19.57 1.95
N SER A 164 -11.33 -20.71 2.34
CA SER A 164 -11.01 -21.04 3.75
C SER A 164 -9.97 -20.10 4.38
N GLY A 165 -9.23 -19.36 3.55
CA GLY A 165 -8.24 -18.40 4.01
C GLY A 165 -7.52 -17.69 2.87
N LYS A 166 -6.48 -16.95 3.23
CA LYS A 166 -5.59 -16.28 2.28
C LYS A 166 -4.63 -17.27 1.65
N ALA A 167 -4.43 -17.16 0.33
CA ALA A 167 -3.35 -17.85 -0.36
C ALA A 167 -2.10 -16.96 -0.42
N ALA A 168 -0.92 -17.55 -0.62
CA ALA A 168 0.25 -16.77 -1.06
C ALA A 168 -0.04 -16.18 -2.46
N PRO A 169 0.33 -14.92 -2.75
CA PRO A 169 1.24 -14.06 -1.99
C PRO A 169 0.58 -13.15 -0.94
N GLY A 170 -0.69 -13.39 -0.59
CA GLY A 170 -1.43 -12.56 0.37
C GLY A 170 -2.05 -11.34 -0.28
N LYS A 171 -1.69 -10.14 0.20
CA LYS A 171 -2.29 -8.86 -0.26
C LYS A 171 -1.37 -8.14 -1.24
N MET A 172 -1.92 -7.61 -2.33
CA MET A 172 -1.20 -6.75 -3.27
C MET A 172 -2.10 -5.67 -3.86
N MET A 173 -1.57 -4.47 -4.01
CA MET A 173 -2.23 -3.38 -4.73
C MET A 173 -1.75 -3.30 -6.19
N MET A 174 -2.57 -2.73 -7.07
CA MET A 174 -2.23 -2.35 -8.43
C MET A 174 -2.84 -0.98 -8.73
N GLY A 175 -2.05 -0.05 -9.27
CA GLY A 175 -2.46 1.35 -9.46
C GLY A 175 -1.78 2.29 -8.45
N ARG A 176 -2.40 3.42 -8.15
CA ARG A 176 -1.91 4.46 -7.22
C ARG A 176 -2.54 4.27 -5.83
N ALA A 177 -1.73 3.90 -4.85
CA ALA A 177 -2.17 3.79 -3.44
C ALA A 177 -2.13 5.10 -2.66
N GLN A 178 -1.35 6.08 -3.13
CA GLN A 178 -1.25 7.38 -2.48
C GLN A 178 -2.60 8.10 -2.55
N ASN A 179 -3.07 8.59 -1.40
CA ASN A 179 -4.35 9.29 -1.24
C ASN A 179 -5.56 8.47 -1.73
N ALA A 180 -5.51 7.14 -1.57
CA ALA A 180 -6.59 6.26 -2.02
C ALA A 180 -7.20 5.46 -0.88
N ALA A 181 -8.50 5.20 -0.96
CA ALA A 181 -9.20 4.34 -0.01
C ALA A 181 -10.18 3.40 -0.74
N VAL A 182 -10.52 2.29 -0.07
CA VAL A 182 -11.69 1.48 -0.43
C VAL A 182 -12.88 2.01 0.35
N ARG A 183 -13.85 2.59 -0.35
CA ARG A 183 -15.03 3.23 0.23
C ARG A 183 -16.11 2.20 0.54
N LEU A 184 -15.99 1.52 1.68
CA LEU A 184 -16.95 0.48 2.06
C LEU A 184 -18.36 1.05 2.27
N SER A 185 -18.45 2.31 2.72
CA SER A 185 -19.67 3.11 2.67
C SER A 185 -19.61 4.14 1.53
N ALA A 186 -20.71 4.28 0.81
CA ALA A 186 -20.84 5.20 -0.31
C ALA A 186 -20.84 6.68 0.16
N ASP A 187 -20.40 7.59 -0.70
CA ASP A 187 -20.20 9.01 -0.36
C ASP A 187 -21.49 9.68 0.08
N GLU A 188 -22.63 9.26 -0.48
CA GLU A 188 -23.96 9.78 -0.16
C GLU A 188 -24.36 9.48 1.29
N THR A 189 -23.71 8.50 1.93
CA THR A 189 -23.94 8.17 3.35
C THR A 189 -23.02 8.95 4.29
N VAL A 190 -21.98 9.60 3.75
CA VAL A 190 -21.06 10.45 4.50
C VAL A 190 -21.68 11.83 4.68
N THR A 191 -22.11 12.11 5.90
CA THR A 191 -22.66 13.40 6.30
C THR A 191 -21.64 14.14 7.17
N HIS A 192 -21.88 14.24 8.48
CA HIS A 192 -20.99 14.95 9.42
C HIS A 192 -19.90 14.04 10.02
N GLY A 193 -20.05 12.72 9.92
CA GLY A 193 -19.12 11.76 10.53
C GLY A 193 -18.60 10.73 9.53
N LEU A 194 -17.33 10.37 9.67
CA LEU A 194 -16.70 9.29 8.91
C LEU A 194 -15.82 8.45 9.84
N ALA A 195 -15.88 7.13 9.68
CA ALA A 195 -14.86 6.24 10.21
C ALA A 195 -13.81 5.87 9.16
N ILE A 196 -12.60 5.58 9.61
CA ILE A 196 -11.56 4.96 8.80
C ILE A 196 -10.89 3.80 9.55
N ALA A 197 -10.37 2.83 8.82
CA ALA A 197 -9.48 1.80 9.36
C ALA A 197 -8.32 1.51 8.40
N GLU A 198 -7.25 0.89 8.90
CA GLU A 198 -6.12 0.48 8.05
C GLU A 198 -6.53 -0.62 7.06
N GLY A 199 -7.14 -1.71 7.52
CA GLY A 199 -7.53 -2.86 6.70
C GLY A 199 -9.00 -2.87 6.26
N ILE A 200 -9.28 -3.57 5.14
CA ILE A 200 -10.67 -3.85 4.73
C ILE A 200 -11.38 -4.69 5.79
N GLU A 201 -10.74 -5.75 6.28
CA GLU A 201 -11.34 -6.62 7.29
C GLU A 201 -11.57 -5.87 8.61
N THR A 202 -10.60 -5.06 9.06
CA THR A 202 -10.72 -4.18 10.24
C THR A 202 -11.89 -3.21 10.10
N ALA A 203 -12.03 -2.57 8.94
CA ALA A 203 -13.14 -1.65 8.67
C ALA A 203 -14.50 -2.38 8.65
N LEU A 204 -14.57 -3.59 8.09
CA LEU A 204 -15.80 -4.37 8.12
C LEU A 204 -16.21 -4.78 9.54
N ALA A 205 -15.25 -5.12 10.38
CA ALA A 205 -15.46 -5.51 11.78
C ALA A 205 -15.83 -4.34 12.70
N ALA A 206 -15.44 -3.11 12.33
CA ALA A 206 -15.72 -1.93 13.13
C ALA A 206 -17.23 -1.69 13.29
N PRO A 207 -17.70 -1.24 14.48
CA PRO A 207 -19.12 -1.07 14.79
C PRO A 207 -19.74 0.20 14.18
N PHE A 208 -18.93 1.04 13.52
CA PHE A 208 -19.35 2.36 13.05
C PHE A 208 -19.46 2.41 11.52
N ARG A 209 -20.46 3.15 11.03
CA ARG A 209 -20.63 3.51 9.62
C ARG A 209 -21.05 4.98 9.53
N PRO A 210 -20.71 5.71 8.46
CA PRO A 210 -19.99 5.26 7.26
C PRO A 210 -18.50 5.01 7.52
N ILE A 211 -17.88 4.08 6.79
CA ILE A 211 -16.46 3.72 6.97
C ILE A 211 -15.71 3.49 5.66
N TRP A 212 -14.45 3.93 5.60
CA TRP A 212 -13.51 3.64 4.51
C TRP A 212 -12.26 2.90 5.00
N ALA A 213 -11.63 2.10 4.15
CA ALA A 213 -10.37 1.41 4.44
C ALA A 213 -9.19 2.08 3.73
N CYS A 214 -8.16 2.47 4.47
CA CYS A 214 -6.98 3.20 3.97
C CYS A 214 -5.90 2.30 3.34
N LEU A 215 -5.97 0.99 3.57
CA LEU A 215 -5.11 -0.08 3.04
C LEU A 215 -3.65 -0.10 3.52
N SER A 216 -3.20 0.93 4.25
CA SER A 216 -1.89 0.95 4.90
C SER A 216 -1.80 2.05 5.96
N ALA A 217 -0.92 1.85 6.95
CA ALA A 217 -0.56 2.88 7.92
C ALA A 217 -0.14 4.20 7.25
N ALA A 218 0.64 4.16 6.17
CA ALA A 218 1.11 5.37 5.48
C ALA A 218 -0.05 6.19 4.88
N THR A 219 -1.01 5.54 4.25
CA THR A 219 -2.20 6.21 3.72
C THR A 219 -3.10 6.73 4.84
N MET A 220 -3.23 5.98 5.95
CA MET A 220 -3.98 6.41 7.13
C MET A 220 -3.36 7.67 7.75
N THR A 221 -2.04 7.70 7.99
CA THR A 221 -1.31 8.90 8.46
C THR A 221 -1.56 10.13 7.57
N ALA A 222 -1.63 9.91 6.26
CA ALA A 222 -1.82 10.96 5.27
C ALA A 222 -3.30 11.29 4.99
N PHE A 223 -4.25 10.69 5.71
CA PHE A 223 -5.68 10.89 5.46
C PHE A 223 -6.04 12.38 5.59
N PRO A 224 -6.55 13.01 4.51
CA PRO A 224 -6.79 14.46 4.49
C PRO A 224 -8.01 14.83 5.33
N VAL A 225 -8.08 16.09 5.75
CA VAL A 225 -9.30 16.66 6.34
C VAL A 225 -10.30 16.88 5.22
N LEU A 226 -11.50 16.31 5.36
CA LEU A 226 -12.55 16.41 4.36
C LEU A 226 -13.46 17.60 4.64
N SER A 227 -13.80 18.36 3.59
CA SER A 227 -14.80 19.41 3.71
C SER A 227 -16.17 18.81 4.03
N GLY A 228 -16.92 19.43 4.93
CA GLY A 228 -18.25 18.96 5.35
C GLY A 228 -18.24 17.86 6.43
N VAL A 229 -17.14 17.14 6.62
CA VAL A 229 -17.02 16.15 7.71
C VAL A 229 -16.52 16.83 8.97
N GLU A 230 -17.26 16.66 10.06
CA GLU A 230 -17.04 17.30 11.36
C GLU A 230 -16.39 16.37 12.38
N ALA A 231 -16.57 15.05 12.24
CA ALA A 231 -16.02 14.04 13.14
C ALA A 231 -15.34 12.88 12.38
N LEU A 232 -14.15 12.47 12.84
CA LEU A 232 -13.43 11.31 12.34
C LEU A 232 -13.23 10.27 13.46
N THR A 233 -13.69 9.04 13.22
CA THR A 233 -13.37 7.88 14.07
C THR A 233 -12.32 7.01 13.41
N ILE A 234 -11.22 6.70 14.08
CA ILE A 234 -10.10 5.95 13.52
C ILE A 234 -9.97 4.61 14.25
N PHE A 235 -10.19 3.51 13.54
CA PHE A 235 -9.97 2.16 14.03
C PHE A 235 -8.57 1.69 13.64
N ALA A 236 -7.65 1.74 14.60
CA ALA A 236 -6.27 1.36 14.42
C ALA A 236 -6.03 -0.12 14.75
N ASP A 237 -5.10 -0.74 14.04
CA ASP A 237 -4.53 -2.01 14.47
C ASP A 237 -3.72 -1.77 15.75
N HIS A 238 -3.78 -2.68 16.73
CA HIS A 238 -3.09 -2.52 18.02
C HIS A 238 -1.60 -2.87 17.90
N ASP A 239 -0.91 -2.17 17.01
CA ASP A 239 0.54 -2.20 16.90
C ASP A 239 1.12 -0.78 16.88
N ALA A 240 2.45 -0.69 16.99
CA ALA A 240 3.11 0.60 17.10
C ALA A 240 2.96 1.46 15.83
N ALA A 241 2.85 0.86 14.64
CA ALA A 241 2.71 1.58 13.38
C ALA A 241 1.27 2.09 13.20
N GLY A 242 0.27 1.24 13.42
CA GLY A 242 -1.15 1.58 13.35
C GLY A 242 -1.52 2.67 14.35
N ILE A 243 -1.10 2.54 15.61
CA ILE A 243 -1.35 3.56 16.65
C ILE A 243 -0.69 4.89 16.30
N ARG A 244 0.56 4.90 15.80
CA ARG A 244 1.21 6.14 15.37
C ARG A 244 0.47 6.79 14.21
N ALA A 245 0.11 5.99 13.20
CA ALA A 245 -0.60 6.49 12.03
C ALA A 245 -1.96 7.09 12.37
N ALA A 246 -2.73 6.44 13.25
CA ALA A 246 -4.01 6.94 13.73
C ALA A 246 -3.86 8.23 14.54
N ASN A 247 -2.86 8.31 15.43
CA ASN A 247 -2.61 9.52 16.20
C ASN A 247 -2.20 10.71 15.30
N ASP A 248 -1.38 10.49 14.28
CA ASP A 248 -0.94 11.57 13.41
C ASP A 248 -2.07 12.07 12.49
N ALA A 249 -2.91 11.17 11.98
CA ALA A 249 -4.15 11.53 11.30
C ALA A 249 -5.10 12.29 12.23
N GLY A 250 -5.27 11.79 13.46
CA GLY A 250 -6.11 12.41 14.48
C GLY A 250 -5.65 13.81 14.87
N LYS A 251 -4.35 14.02 15.07
CA LYS A 251 -3.78 15.37 15.31
C LYS A 251 -4.11 16.33 14.17
N ARG A 252 -3.98 15.88 12.92
CA ARG A 252 -4.29 16.71 11.74
C ARG A 252 -5.76 17.15 11.73
N TRP A 253 -6.68 16.24 12.00
CA TRP A 253 -8.12 16.53 12.06
C TRP A 253 -8.47 17.42 13.26
N HIS A 254 -7.90 17.14 14.42
CA HIS A 254 -8.07 17.97 15.62
C HIS A 254 -7.57 19.40 15.40
N HIS A 255 -6.39 19.58 14.79
CA HIS A 255 -5.86 20.90 14.45
C HIS A 255 -6.74 21.67 13.45
N ALA A 256 -7.52 20.97 12.63
CA ALA A 256 -8.51 21.56 11.75
C ALA A 256 -9.87 21.83 12.45
N GLY A 257 -9.94 21.68 13.77
CA GLY A 257 -11.15 21.94 14.56
C GLY A 257 -12.21 20.84 14.43
N ARG A 258 -11.82 19.61 14.09
CA ARG A 258 -12.72 18.46 13.95
C ARG A 258 -12.69 17.59 15.20
N GLU A 259 -13.81 16.93 15.48
CA GLU A 259 -13.87 15.89 16.51
C GLU A 259 -13.11 14.64 16.04
N VAL A 260 -12.35 14.04 16.94
CA VAL A 260 -11.55 12.84 16.63
C VAL A 260 -11.69 11.82 17.75
N THR A 261 -12.07 10.61 17.37
CA THR A 261 -12.02 9.43 18.25
C THR A 261 -11.05 8.42 17.65
N VAL A 262 -10.18 7.84 18.48
CA VAL A 262 -9.27 6.77 18.05
C VAL A 262 -9.51 5.55 18.91
N GLU A 263 -9.79 4.42 18.27
CA GLU A 263 -10.06 3.15 18.92
C GLU A 263 -9.13 2.06 18.38
N TRP A 264 -8.75 1.13 19.26
CA TRP A 264 -8.05 -0.10 18.90
C TRP A 264 -8.44 -1.19 19.90
N PRO A 265 -8.33 -2.48 19.54
CA PRO A 265 -8.62 -3.59 20.45
C PRO A 265 -7.77 -3.57 21.73
N ALA A 266 -8.25 -4.18 22.81
CA ALA A 266 -7.48 -4.22 24.06
C ALA A 266 -6.18 -5.06 23.97
N ALA A 267 -6.17 -6.13 23.16
CA ALA A 267 -5.04 -7.05 23.07
C ALA A 267 -3.97 -6.55 22.08
N PRO A 268 -2.69 -6.44 22.50
CA PRO A 268 -1.60 -6.06 21.59
C PRO A 268 -1.46 -7.00 20.39
N GLY A 269 -1.15 -6.43 19.22
CA GLY A 269 -0.97 -7.16 17.97
C GLY A 269 -2.25 -7.66 17.31
N THR A 270 -3.43 -7.20 17.77
CA THR A 270 -4.72 -7.56 17.19
C THR A 270 -5.40 -6.39 16.50
N ASP A 271 -6.33 -6.68 15.59
CA ASP A 271 -7.19 -5.71 14.93
C ASP A 271 -8.67 -5.96 15.27
N MET A 272 -9.56 -5.05 14.83
CA MET A 272 -11.00 -5.21 15.06
C MET A 272 -11.56 -6.51 14.46
N ALA A 273 -10.96 -7.03 13.40
CA ALA A 273 -11.39 -8.28 12.76
C ALA A 273 -10.96 -9.54 13.54
N ASP A 274 -10.14 -9.42 14.57
CA ASP A 274 -9.80 -10.51 15.48
C ASP A 274 -10.79 -10.64 16.66
N LEU A 275 -11.52 -9.57 16.99
CA LEU A 275 -12.50 -9.58 18.09
C LEU A 275 -13.71 -10.51 17.83
N GLY A 276 -14.14 -10.62 16.57
CA GLY A 276 -15.26 -11.47 16.17
C GLY A 276 -15.01 -12.98 16.24
N ARG A 277 -13.76 -13.41 16.52
CA ARG A 277 -13.41 -14.83 16.67
C ARG A 277 -13.51 -15.34 18.12
N ALA A 278 -13.80 -14.47 19.07
CA ALA A 278 -13.77 -14.76 20.50
C ALA A 278 -15.15 -14.94 21.15
N ALA A 279 -16.24 -15.00 20.37
CA ALA A 279 -17.62 -15.12 20.84
C ALA A 279 -18.27 -16.43 20.38
#